data_AF-A0A6I6EWB9-F1
#
_entry.id   AF-A0A6I6EWB9-F1
#
_cell.length_a   1.000
_cell.length_b   1.000
_cell.length_c   1.000
_cell.angle_alpha   90.00
_cell.angle_beta   90.00
_cell.angle_gamma   90.00
#
_symmetry.space_group_name_H-M   'P 1'
#
loop_
_entity.id
_entity.type
_entity.pdbx_description
1 polymer ?
#
loop_
_entity_poly.entity_id
_entity_poly.type
_entity_poly.pdbx_seq_one_letter_code
_entity_poly.pdbx_strand_id
1 'polypeptide(L)'
;MRKTIPLKYRQTELNPLELMEELQQIIPKIEDDLVGSLDWYSQNARYVPDSIRIISLEHLQQSRYKLNYSFRWNVFNACLDIDAFETTNQSVNFSCGPDALVFEFIDNDRHAMSDEL
;
A
#
# COMPACT_ATOMS: atom_id res chain seq x y z
N MET A 1 9.59 -5.42 3.34
CA MET A 1 8.98 -5.89 4.60
C MET A 1 7.80 -6.84 4.36
N ARG A 2 7.55 -7.83 5.25
CA ARG A 2 6.33 -8.68 5.21
C ARG A 2 5.41 -8.36 6.38
N LYS A 3 4.12 -8.18 6.13
CA LYS A 3 3.10 -7.92 7.17
C LYS A 3 1.97 -8.92 7.07
N THR A 4 1.65 -9.56 8.19
CA THR A 4 0.55 -10.53 8.28
C THR A 4 -0.63 -9.88 8.99
N ILE A 5 -1.78 -9.86 8.32
CA ILE A 5 -3.05 -9.38 8.86
C ILE A 5 -3.92 -10.61 9.14
N PRO A 6 -4.23 -10.90 10.42
CA PRO A 6 -5.12 -12.01 10.73
C PRO A 6 -6.52 -11.72 10.21
N LEU A 7 -7.11 -12.70 9.54
CA LEU A 7 -8.52 -12.74 9.19
C LEU A 7 -9.27 -13.47 10.30
N LYS A 8 -10.55 -13.14 10.49
CA LYS A 8 -11.42 -14.00 11.31
C LYS A 8 -11.51 -15.35 10.59
N TYR A 9 -11.19 -16.44 11.28
CA TYR A 9 -11.16 -17.82 10.77
C TYR A 9 -12.32 -18.09 9.80
N ARG A 10 -12.01 -18.49 8.57
CA ARG A 10 -13.02 -18.72 7.51
C ARG A 10 -12.88 -20.10 6.89
N GLN A 11 -14.02 -20.76 6.69
CA GLN A 11 -14.13 -22.15 6.21
C GLN A 11 -14.19 -22.28 4.67
N THR A 12 -14.21 -21.17 3.91
CA THR A 12 -14.46 -21.17 2.46
C THR A 12 -13.49 -20.27 1.71
N GLU A 13 -13.16 -20.63 0.46
CA GLU A 13 -12.42 -19.78 -0.48
C GLU A 13 -13.15 -18.45 -0.69
N LEU A 14 -12.44 -17.33 -0.51
CA LEU A 14 -12.98 -15.99 -0.72
C LEU A 14 -13.30 -15.79 -2.20
N ASN A 15 -14.55 -15.45 -2.50
CA ASN A 15 -14.85 -14.93 -3.82
C ASN A 15 -14.20 -13.54 -3.99
N PRO A 16 -13.96 -13.07 -5.23
CA PRO A 16 -13.26 -11.80 -5.46
C PRO A 16 -13.95 -10.56 -4.85
N LEU A 17 -15.28 -10.59 -4.69
CA LEU A 17 -16.05 -9.50 -4.10
C LEU A 17 -15.81 -9.42 -2.59
N GLU A 18 -15.91 -10.55 -1.89
CA GLU A 18 -15.63 -10.63 -0.45
C GLU A 18 -14.19 -10.22 -0.13
N LEU A 19 -13.23 -10.66 -0.95
CA LEU A 19 -11.84 -10.25 -0.79
C LEU A 19 -11.68 -8.73 -0.96
N MET A 20 -12.39 -8.11 -1.90
CA MET A 20 -12.38 -6.67 -2.08
C MET A 20 -12.94 -5.93 -0.85
N GLU A 21 -14.05 -6.41 -0.28
CA GLU A 21 -14.65 -5.83 0.93
C GLU A 21 -13.71 -5.95 2.15
N GLU A 22 -13.04 -7.09 2.31
CA GLU A 22 -12.06 -7.28 3.38
C GLU A 22 -10.86 -6.35 3.21
N LEU A 23 -10.35 -6.19 1.98
CA LEU A 23 -9.27 -5.27 1.68
C LEU A 23 -9.63 -3.82 2.03
N GLN A 24 -10.87 -3.39 1.75
CA GLN A 24 -11.34 -2.05 2.14
C GLN A 24 -11.29 -1.83 3.67
N GLN A 25 -11.61 -2.85 4.47
CA GLN A 25 -11.54 -2.77 5.93
C GLN A 25 -10.10 -2.86 6.48
N ILE A 26 -9.19 -3.43 5.70
CA ILE A 26 -7.79 -3.63 6.07
C ILE A 26 -6.93 -2.44 5.69
N ILE A 27 -7.23 -1.73 4.59
CA ILE A 27 -6.47 -0.57 4.10
C ILE A 27 -6.09 0.41 5.21
N PRO A 28 -7.00 0.89 6.08
CA PRO A 28 -6.65 1.83 7.14
C PRO A 28 -5.62 1.29 8.16
N LYS A 29 -5.45 -0.04 8.24
CA LYS A 29 -4.51 -0.71 9.17
C LYS A 29 -3.11 -0.92 8.57
N ILE A 30 -3.01 -0.78 7.25
CA ILE A 30 -1.79 -0.96 6.47
C ILE A 30 -1.48 0.29 5.64
N GLU A 31 -2.13 1.41 5.93
CA GLU A 31 -2.01 2.66 5.17
C GLU A 31 -0.56 3.15 5.12
N ASP A 32 0.12 3.21 6.28
CA ASP A 32 1.52 3.60 6.34
C ASP A 32 2.42 2.68 5.50
N ASP A 33 2.18 1.37 5.52
CA ASP A 33 2.96 0.40 4.72
C ASP A 33 2.67 0.52 3.21
N LEU A 34 1.42 0.85 2.85
CA LEU A 34 1.00 1.07 1.46
C LEU A 34 1.57 2.38 0.89
N VAL A 35 1.66 3.42 1.70
CA VAL A 35 2.24 4.70 1.29
C VAL A 35 3.77 4.60 1.24
N GLY A 36 4.38 3.99 2.25
CA GLY A 36 5.83 3.92 2.40
C GLY A 36 6.47 5.30 2.60
N SER A 37 7.78 5.40 2.39
CA SER A 37 8.47 6.69 2.41
C SER A 37 8.20 7.50 1.14
N LEU A 38 7.78 8.76 1.32
CA LEU A 38 7.64 9.75 0.24
C LEU A 38 8.93 10.54 -0.02
N ASP A 39 10.02 10.23 0.69
CA ASP A 39 11.30 10.96 0.59
C ASP A 39 11.99 10.77 -0.78
N TRP A 40 11.57 9.77 -1.57
CA TRP A 40 11.97 9.65 -2.97
C TRP A 40 11.39 10.75 -3.86
N TYR A 41 10.21 11.27 -3.51
CA TYR A 41 9.55 12.34 -4.26
C TYR A 41 10.01 13.71 -3.78
N SER A 42 9.99 13.94 -2.46
CA SER A 42 10.45 15.18 -1.84
C SER A 42 10.53 15.01 -0.32
N GLN A 43 11.50 15.64 0.33
CA GLN A 43 11.56 15.70 1.80
C GLN A 43 10.37 16.43 2.43
N ASN A 44 9.65 17.24 1.65
CA ASN A 44 8.45 17.94 2.09
C ASN A 44 7.16 17.26 1.60
N ALA A 45 7.26 16.09 0.96
CA ALA A 45 6.09 15.34 0.54
C ALA A 45 5.35 14.79 1.77
N ARG A 46 4.05 15.04 1.82
CA ARG A 46 3.17 14.58 2.89
C ARG A 46 2.03 13.79 2.30
N TYR A 47 1.76 12.64 2.89
CA TYR A 47 0.60 11.85 2.55
C TYR A 47 -0.69 12.63 2.87
N VAL A 48 -1.69 12.51 2.00
CA VAL A 48 -3.05 13.03 2.25
C VAL A 48 -3.89 11.88 2.82
N PRO A 49 -4.33 11.96 4.10
CA PRO A 49 -5.10 10.89 4.75
C PRO A 49 -6.36 10.49 3.98
N ASP A 50 -6.78 9.23 4.15
CA ASP A 50 -8.01 8.68 3.56
C ASP A 50 -8.06 8.74 2.03
N SER A 51 -6.91 8.92 1.37
CA SER A 51 -6.81 9.08 -0.08
C SER A 51 -6.50 7.78 -0.83
N ILE A 52 -6.23 6.68 -0.11
CA ILE A 52 -5.99 5.38 -0.75
C ILE A 52 -7.26 4.93 -1.47
N ARG A 53 -7.13 4.52 -2.72
CA ARG A 53 -8.21 3.97 -3.54
C ARG A 53 -7.72 2.70 -4.22
N ILE A 54 -8.48 1.61 -4.07
CA ILE A 54 -8.24 0.39 -4.83
C ILE A 54 -8.61 0.66 -6.29
N ILE A 55 -7.68 0.39 -7.20
CA ILE A 55 -7.89 0.47 -8.64
C ILE A 55 -8.35 -0.88 -9.17
N SER A 56 -7.62 -1.94 -8.83
CA SER A 56 -7.90 -3.29 -9.28
C SER A 56 -7.24 -4.33 -8.39
N LEU A 57 -7.80 -5.54 -8.43
CA LEU A 57 -7.26 -6.72 -7.80
C LEU A 57 -7.00 -7.78 -8.88
N GLU A 58 -5.74 -8.10 -9.11
CA GLU A 58 -5.32 -9.10 -10.09
C GLU A 58 -5.02 -10.41 -9.38
N HIS A 59 -5.56 -11.52 -9.89
CA HIS A 59 -5.17 -12.86 -9.47
C HIS A 59 -3.91 -13.25 -10.23
N LEU A 60 -2.84 -13.57 -9.51
CA LEU A 60 -1.56 -13.95 -10.14
C LEU A 60 -1.55 -15.45 -10.41
N GLN A 61 -1.40 -16.27 -9.35
CA GLN A 61 -1.44 -17.73 -9.37
C GLN A 61 -1.71 -18.25 -7.94
N GLN A 62 -2.31 -19.43 -7.81
CA GLN A 62 -2.62 -20.04 -6.50
C GLN A 62 -3.44 -19.07 -5.63
N SER A 63 -3.06 -18.85 -4.37
CA SER A 63 -3.69 -17.86 -3.49
C SER A 63 -2.94 -16.53 -3.46
N ARG A 64 -2.22 -16.18 -4.54
CA ARG A 64 -1.47 -14.91 -4.65
C ARG A 64 -2.21 -13.90 -5.51
N TYR A 65 -2.22 -12.67 -5.03
CA TYR A 65 -2.91 -11.56 -5.64
C TYR A 65 -2.00 -10.34 -5.70
N LYS A 66 -2.30 -9.45 -6.64
CA LYS A 66 -1.69 -8.13 -6.75
C LYS A 66 -2.79 -7.09 -6.59
N LEU A 67 -2.65 -6.25 -5.57
CA LEU A 67 -3.51 -5.11 -5.34
C LEU A 67 -2.89 -3.89 -6.00
N ASN A 68 -3.58 -3.30 -6.98
CA ASN A 68 -3.21 -2.00 -7.54
C ASN A 68 -4.06 -0.93 -6.86
N TYR A 69 -3.42 0.13 -6.40
CA TYR A 69 -4.06 1.21 -5.68
C TYR A 69 -3.44 2.55 -6.05
N SER A 70 -4.17 3.63 -5.80
CA SER A 70 -3.64 4.99 -5.86
C SER A 70 -3.77 5.66 -4.51
N PHE A 71 -2.96 6.68 -4.30
CA PHE A 71 -3.11 7.58 -3.17
C PHE A 71 -2.61 8.98 -3.52
N ARG A 72 -3.00 9.97 -2.70
CA ARG A 72 -2.59 11.36 -2.87
C ARG A 72 -1.53 11.76 -1.86
N TRP A 73 -0.63 12.62 -2.30
CA TRP A 73 0.32 13.32 -1.45
C TRP A 73 0.42 14.77 -1.91
N ASN A 74 0.90 15.64 -1.03
CA ASN A 74 1.12 17.04 -1.34
C ASN A 74 2.54 17.47 -1.01
N VAL A 75 3.04 18.47 -1.73
CA VAL A 75 4.28 19.17 -1.40
C VAL A 75 3.93 20.61 -1.17
N PHE A 76 4.34 21.11 0.00
CA PHE A 76 4.28 22.51 0.33
C PHE A 76 5.70 23.03 0.54
N ASN A 77 6.10 24.04 -0.25
CA ASN A 77 7.35 24.76 -0.07
C ASN A 77 7.12 26.25 -0.38
N ALA A 78 6.95 27.04 0.68
CA ALA A 78 6.71 28.48 0.57
C ALA A 78 7.88 29.26 -0.06
N CYS A 79 9.12 28.78 0.07
CA CYS A 79 10.29 29.46 -0.51
C CYS A 79 10.36 29.29 -2.04
N LEU A 80 9.80 28.20 -2.55
CA LEU A 80 9.77 27.90 -3.98
C LEU A 80 8.40 28.18 -4.62
N ASP A 81 7.45 28.73 -3.86
CA ASP A 81 6.06 28.94 -4.27
C ASP A 81 5.38 27.66 -4.79
N ILE A 82 5.63 26.54 -4.09
CA ILE A 82 5.06 25.24 -4.43
C ILE A 82 3.94 24.91 -3.43
N ASP A 83 2.73 24.73 -3.96
CA ASP A 83 1.61 24.09 -3.28
C ASP A 83 0.92 23.16 -4.29
N ALA A 84 1.28 21.88 -4.25
CA ALA A 84 0.88 20.91 -5.27
C ALA A 84 0.37 19.62 -4.64
N PHE A 85 -0.65 19.03 -5.28
CA PHE A 85 -1.16 17.70 -4.96
C PHE A 85 -0.88 16.76 -6.11
N GLU A 86 -0.31 15.61 -5.80
CA GLU A 86 -0.03 14.56 -6.76
C GLU A 86 -0.82 13.30 -6.42
N THR A 87 -1.12 12.51 -7.44
CA THR A 87 -1.69 11.17 -7.29
C THR A 87 -0.71 10.16 -7.83
N THR A 88 -0.38 9.15 -7.03
CA THR A 88 0.54 8.09 -7.43
C THR A 88 -0.17 6.75 -7.43
N ASN A 89 0.13 5.94 -8.43
CA ASN A 89 -0.32 4.56 -8.53
C ASN A 89 0.79 3.64 -8.04
N GLN A 90 0.43 2.69 -7.20
CA GLN A 90 1.33 1.67 -6.67
C GLN A 90 0.66 0.29 -6.74
N SER A 91 1.46 -0.73 -6.48
CA SER A 91 0.96 -2.09 -6.35
C SER A 91 1.67 -2.85 -5.26
N VAL A 92 0.92 -3.67 -4.53
CA VAL A 92 1.46 -4.58 -3.53
C VAL A 92 1.01 -6.01 -3.83
N ASN A 93 1.93 -6.96 -3.70
CA ASN A 93 1.61 -8.37 -3.79
C ASN A 93 1.22 -8.89 -2.40
N PHE A 94 0.26 -9.79 -2.36
CA PHE A 94 -0.10 -10.47 -1.12
C PHE A 94 -0.57 -11.89 -1.37
N SER A 95 -0.47 -12.72 -0.34
CA SER A 95 -1.01 -14.08 -0.33
C SER A 95 -2.22 -14.13 0.58
N CYS A 96 -3.29 -14.78 0.13
CA CYS A 96 -4.52 -14.99 0.87
C CYS A 96 -4.55 -16.42 1.42
N GLY A 97 -4.36 -16.57 2.73
CA GLY A 97 -4.57 -17.83 3.44
C GLY A 97 -5.95 -17.91 4.10
N PRO A 98 -6.34 -19.07 4.64
CA PRO A 98 -7.62 -19.25 5.34
C PRO A 98 -7.75 -18.37 6.60
N ASP A 99 -6.61 -18.04 7.24
CA ASP A 99 -6.58 -17.33 8.52
C ASP A 99 -5.90 -15.97 8.45
N ALA A 100 -5.28 -15.61 7.32
CA ALA A 100 -4.52 -14.37 7.23
C ALA A 100 -4.27 -13.91 5.79
N LEU A 101 -4.13 -12.59 5.64
CA LEU A 101 -3.50 -11.98 4.46
C LEU A 101 -2.05 -11.67 4.77
N VAL A 102 -1.14 -12.06 3.88
CA VAL A 102 0.30 -11.78 4.01
C VAL A 102 0.72 -10.85 2.90
N PHE A 103 0.96 -9.58 3.24
CA PHE A 103 1.40 -8.54 2.31
C PHE A 103 2.92 -8.51 2.20
N GLU A 104 3.39 -8.34 0.97
CA GLU A 104 4.80 -8.22 0.60
C GLU A 104 5.08 -6.77 0.21
N PHE A 105 5.38 -5.92 1.20
CA PHE A 105 5.71 -4.51 0.98
C PHE A 105 7.18 -4.36 0.54
N ILE A 106 7.42 -3.43 -0.39
CA ILE A 106 8.77 -3.04 -0.75
C ILE A 106 9.33 -2.20 0.39
N ASP A 107 10.54 -2.54 0.82
CA ASP A 107 11.24 -1.77 1.84
C ASP A 107 11.77 -0.49 1.17
N ASN A 108 11.06 0.61 1.39
CA ASN A 108 11.43 1.94 0.91
C ASN A 108 12.14 2.70 2.04
N ASP A 109 13.12 2.09 2.69
CA ASP A 109 14.00 2.85 3.58
C ASP A 109 15.19 3.40 2.78
N ARG A 110 15.19 4.71 2.57
CA ARG A 110 16.24 5.40 1.80
C ARG A 110 17.60 5.36 2.51
N HIS A 111 17.65 5.09 3.82
CA HIS A 111 18.91 4.98 4.56
C HIS A 111 19.62 3.64 4.35
N ALA A 112 18.92 2.60 3.88
CA ALA A 112 19.53 1.29 3.62
C ALA A 112 20.42 1.25 2.35
N MET A 113 20.32 2.25 1.47
CA MET A 113 21.05 2.30 0.19
C MET A 113 22.21 3.33 0.17
N SER A 114 22.55 3.93 1.31
CA SER A 114 23.64 4.91 1.42
C SER A 114 24.94 4.31 1.98
N ASP A 115 25.10 2.99 1.96
CA ASP A 115 26.31 2.29 2.40
C ASP A 115 26.89 1.45 1.25
N GLU A 116 27.30 2.09 0.16
CA GLU A 116 28.29 1.56 -0.76
C GLU A 116 29.18 2.74 -1.16
N LEU A 117 30.38 2.77 -0.56
CA LEU A 117 31.44 3.79 -0.67
C LEU A 117 31.98 4.00 -2.10
#